data_AF-A0A3N6W3E8-F1
#
_entry.id   AF-A0A3N6W3E8-F1
#
_cell.length_a   1.000
_cell.length_b   1.000
_cell.length_c   1.000
_cell.angle_alpha   90.00
_cell.angle_beta   90.00
_cell.angle_gamma   90.00
#
_symmetry.space_group_name_H-M   'P 1'
#
loop_
_entity.id
_entity.type
_entity.pdbx_description
1 polymer ?
#
loop_
_entity_poly.entity_id
_entity_poly.type
_entity_poly.pdbx_seq_one_letter_code
_entity_poly.pdbx_strand_id
1 'polypeptide(L)'
;MIEDIEREHDRRASLDADEALALLADDLDAGLRRVEKRGVGDADGLLRAVMRPRFWSAPVLSSMAARDPERFTDTVLDRFVRLANIDPEPRFRDDAARDVRESVIAHRLNGPVYGALAEALFSLAWSEAAVYADHVAQLGDVDHDASDELVCRTLAATQDSEAAIGWLLHRPEWYWLGWGHDRWPVMDVVAMHSGRCSDGHFIRLEDAILTFSPALENEECRGFGRYELLTVLDRERMSDDARRQLMELHHRFVRKS
;
A
#
# COMPACT_ATOMS: atom_id res chain seq x y z
N MET A 1 6.14 -24.98 -23.44
CA MET A 1 6.39 -24.13 -22.26
C MET A 1 5.50 -22.89 -22.22
N ILE A 2 5.46 -22.01 -23.23
CA ILE A 2 4.53 -20.86 -23.25
C ILE A 2 3.08 -21.34 -23.43
N GLU A 3 2.82 -22.21 -24.40
CA GLU A 3 1.51 -22.83 -24.62
C GLU A 3 0.97 -23.61 -23.40
N ASP A 4 1.85 -24.11 -22.53
CA ASP A 4 1.46 -24.82 -21.31
C ASP A 4 1.08 -23.86 -20.18
N ILE A 5 1.63 -22.64 -20.16
CA ILE A 5 1.25 -21.59 -19.21
C ILE A 5 -0.10 -21.01 -19.59
N GLU A 6 -0.30 -20.70 -20.87
CA GLU A 6 -1.57 -20.16 -21.38
C GLU A 6 -2.72 -21.15 -21.16
N ARG A 7 -2.51 -22.44 -21.46
CA ARG A 7 -3.49 -23.49 -21.15
C ARG A 7 -3.83 -23.57 -19.66
N GLU A 8 -2.85 -23.38 -18.77
CA GLU A 8 -3.12 -23.41 -17.33
C GLU A 8 -3.80 -22.13 -16.83
N HIS A 9 -3.52 -20.97 -17.43
CA HIS A 9 -4.26 -19.73 -17.16
C HIS A 9 -5.73 -19.88 -17.56
N ASP A 10 -6.00 -20.38 -18.76
CA ASP A 10 -7.37 -20.62 -19.24
C ASP A 10 -8.10 -21.64 -18.37
N ARG A 11 -7.42 -22.71 -17.98
CA ARG A 11 -7.96 -23.73 -17.07
C ARG A 11 -8.32 -23.13 -15.70
N ARG A 12 -7.47 -22.28 -15.14
CA ARG A 12 -7.73 -21.67 -13.83
C ARG A 12 -8.78 -20.58 -13.88
N ALA A 13 -8.87 -19.86 -15.00
CA ALA A 13 -9.94 -18.90 -15.24
C ALA A 13 -11.33 -19.55 -15.39
N SER A 14 -11.38 -20.84 -15.73
CA SER A 14 -12.63 -21.59 -15.86
C SER A 14 -13.06 -22.38 -14.62
N LEU A 15 -12.22 -22.41 -13.58
CA LEU A 15 -12.58 -22.98 -12.27
C LEU A 15 -13.72 -22.19 -11.64
N ASP A 16 -14.54 -22.86 -10.85
CA ASP A 16 -15.43 -22.15 -9.94
C ASP A 16 -14.63 -21.44 -8.83
N ALA A 17 -15.28 -20.52 -8.11
CA ALA A 17 -14.62 -19.67 -7.14
C ALA A 17 -13.98 -20.45 -5.98
N ASP A 18 -14.62 -21.54 -5.56
CA ASP A 18 -14.18 -22.36 -4.42
C ASP A 18 -12.94 -23.17 -4.80
N GLU A 19 -12.99 -23.81 -5.96
CA GLU A 19 -11.86 -24.56 -6.52
C GLU A 19 -10.67 -23.62 -6.80
N ALA A 20 -10.93 -22.44 -7.34
CA ALA A 20 -9.89 -21.46 -7.62
C ALA A 20 -9.19 -20.96 -6.34
N LEU A 21 -9.96 -20.63 -5.30
CA LEU A 21 -9.41 -20.17 -4.02
C LEU A 21 -8.61 -21.27 -3.32
N ALA A 22 -9.11 -22.51 -3.31
CA ALA A 22 -8.39 -23.64 -2.74
C ALA A 22 -7.05 -23.88 -3.45
N LEU A 23 -7.03 -23.85 -4.78
CA LEU A 23 -5.81 -24.03 -5.56
C LEU A 23 -4.82 -22.86 -5.38
N LEU A 24 -5.32 -21.63 -5.24
CA LEU A 24 -4.49 -20.46 -4.93
C LEU A 24 -3.81 -20.63 -3.56
N ALA A 25 -4.57 -21.05 -2.54
CA ALA A 25 -4.06 -21.30 -1.20
C ALA A 25 -2.92 -22.34 -1.22
N ASP A 26 -3.12 -23.46 -1.92
CA ASP A 26 -2.12 -24.53 -2.07
C ASP A 26 -0.83 -24.04 -2.74
N ASP A 27 -0.96 -23.25 -3.81
CA ASP A 27 0.19 -22.69 -4.53
C ASP A 27 0.99 -21.71 -3.67
N LEU A 28 0.31 -20.84 -2.92
CA LEU A 28 0.92 -19.89 -2.00
C LEU A 28 1.62 -20.63 -0.85
N ASP A 29 0.99 -21.65 -0.27
CA ASP A 29 1.60 -22.47 0.79
C ASP A 29 2.83 -23.23 0.29
N ALA A 30 2.78 -23.76 -0.93
CA ALA A 30 3.93 -24.38 -1.56
C ALA A 30 5.06 -23.38 -1.79
N GLY A 31 4.72 -22.14 -2.14
CA GLY A 31 5.64 -21.01 -2.25
C GLY A 31 6.32 -20.68 -0.93
N LEU A 32 5.52 -20.48 0.12
CA LEU A 32 5.97 -20.12 1.45
C LEU A 32 6.91 -21.17 2.04
N ARG A 33 6.56 -22.47 1.91
CA ARG A 33 7.45 -23.57 2.33
C ARG A 33 8.81 -23.55 1.61
N ARG A 34 8.86 -23.10 0.35
CA ARG A 34 10.13 -22.96 -0.39
C ARG A 34 10.97 -21.80 0.16
N VAL A 35 10.36 -20.67 0.49
CA VAL A 35 11.01 -19.52 1.11
C VAL A 35 11.59 -19.93 2.47
N GLU A 36 10.77 -20.51 3.35
CA GLU A 36 11.16 -20.93 4.70
C GLU A 36 12.33 -21.92 4.68
N LYS A 37 12.36 -22.85 3.71
CA LYS A 37 13.43 -23.84 3.58
C LYS A 37 14.77 -23.25 3.12
N ARG A 38 14.76 -22.22 2.26
CA ARG A 38 15.98 -21.63 1.70
C ARG A 38 16.60 -20.55 2.60
N GLY A 39 15.80 -19.95 3.48
CA GLY A 39 16.25 -18.88 4.35
C GLY A 39 16.43 -17.55 3.60
N VAL A 40 16.75 -16.51 4.38
CA VAL A 40 16.64 -15.10 4.01
C VAL A 40 17.61 -14.65 2.90
N GLY A 41 18.74 -15.34 2.70
CA GLY A 41 19.82 -14.90 1.79
C GLY A 41 19.54 -14.99 0.28
N ASP A 42 18.48 -15.70 -0.14
CA ASP A 42 18.01 -15.83 -1.54
C ASP A 42 16.51 -15.46 -1.63
N ALA A 43 16.02 -14.65 -0.68
CA ALA A 43 14.60 -14.43 -0.46
C ALA A 43 13.93 -13.60 -1.56
N ASP A 44 14.62 -12.60 -2.13
CA ASP A 44 14.03 -11.63 -3.06
C ASP A 44 13.31 -12.28 -4.24
N GLY A 45 13.97 -13.24 -4.91
CA GLY A 45 13.38 -13.95 -6.05
C GLY A 45 12.24 -14.87 -5.65
N LEU A 46 12.32 -15.47 -4.46
CA LEU A 46 11.32 -16.40 -3.97
C LEU A 46 10.06 -15.68 -3.48
N LEU A 47 10.21 -14.62 -2.68
CA LEU A 47 9.12 -13.78 -2.20
C LEU A 47 8.32 -13.19 -3.37
N ARG A 48 9.02 -12.64 -4.37
CA ARG A 48 8.38 -12.18 -5.62
C ARG A 48 7.68 -13.30 -6.36
N ALA A 49 8.25 -14.51 -6.40
CA ALA A 49 7.62 -15.66 -7.04
C ALA A 49 6.34 -16.12 -6.32
N VAL A 50 6.25 -15.95 -4.99
CA VAL A 50 5.01 -16.22 -4.24
C VAL A 50 3.94 -15.18 -4.56
N MET A 51 4.30 -13.89 -4.61
CA MET A 51 3.36 -12.80 -4.94
C MET A 51 3.01 -12.69 -6.42
N ARG A 52 3.77 -13.37 -7.29
CA ARG A 52 3.56 -13.48 -8.74
C ARG A 52 3.51 -14.94 -9.16
N PRO A 53 2.52 -15.70 -8.66
CA PRO A 53 2.47 -17.13 -8.92
C PRO A 53 2.23 -17.35 -10.42
N ARG A 54 3.07 -18.18 -11.02
CA ARG A 54 3.21 -18.36 -12.48
C ARG A 54 1.90 -18.57 -13.24
N PHE A 55 0.94 -19.20 -12.59
CA PHE A 55 -0.29 -19.68 -13.21
C PHE A 55 -1.54 -18.85 -12.84
N TRP A 56 -1.39 -17.78 -12.07
CA TRP A 56 -2.49 -16.85 -11.79
C TRP A 56 -2.22 -15.51 -12.45
N SER A 57 -3.08 -15.13 -13.38
CA SER A 57 -3.02 -13.81 -14.01
C SER A 57 -3.67 -12.76 -13.10
N ALA A 58 -3.23 -11.50 -13.21
CA ALA A 58 -3.82 -10.40 -12.44
C ALA A 58 -5.34 -10.26 -12.64
N PRO A 59 -5.89 -10.36 -13.88
CA PRO A 59 -7.34 -10.28 -14.08
C PRO A 59 -8.12 -11.38 -13.35
N VAL A 60 -7.59 -12.60 -13.27
CA VAL A 60 -8.24 -13.71 -12.55
C VAL A 60 -8.25 -13.42 -11.05
N LEU A 61 -7.11 -13.02 -10.48
CA LEU A 61 -7.01 -12.69 -9.05
C LEU A 61 -7.91 -11.51 -8.67
N SER A 62 -7.90 -10.42 -9.44
CA SER A 62 -8.80 -9.29 -9.23
C SER A 62 -10.27 -9.71 -9.36
N SER A 63 -10.62 -10.58 -10.32
CA SER A 63 -11.98 -11.11 -10.43
C SER A 63 -12.38 -11.98 -9.23
N MET A 64 -11.46 -12.72 -8.61
CA MET A 64 -11.74 -13.50 -7.40
C MET A 64 -11.97 -12.57 -6.21
N ALA A 65 -11.05 -11.61 -5.99
CA ALA A 65 -11.13 -10.60 -4.95
C ALA A 65 -12.42 -9.76 -5.04
N ALA A 66 -12.85 -9.36 -6.24
CA ALA A 66 -14.06 -8.57 -6.42
C ALA A 66 -15.36 -9.36 -6.20
N ARG A 67 -15.36 -10.69 -6.42
CA ARG A 67 -16.55 -11.54 -6.26
C ARG A 67 -16.86 -11.87 -4.82
N ASP A 68 -15.82 -12.18 -4.04
CA ASP A 68 -15.92 -12.55 -2.63
C ASP A 68 -14.69 -12.01 -1.88
N PRO A 69 -14.70 -10.72 -1.51
CA PRO A 69 -13.54 -10.05 -0.94
C PRO A 69 -13.17 -10.59 0.44
N GLU A 70 -14.14 -11.03 1.24
CA GLU A 70 -13.92 -11.64 2.56
C GLU A 70 -13.14 -12.94 2.42
N ARG A 71 -13.68 -13.90 1.66
CA ARG A 71 -13.05 -15.22 1.52
C ARG A 71 -11.70 -15.14 0.80
N PHE A 72 -11.55 -14.24 -0.16
CA PHE A 72 -10.24 -13.97 -0.78
C PHE A 72 -9.23 -13.45 0.24
N THR A 73 -9.63 -12.48 1.07
CA THR A 73 -8.76 -11.89 2.11
C THR A 73 -8.34 -12.95 3.12
N ASP A 74 -9.28 -13.74 3.64
CA ASP A 74 -9.00 -14.83 4.58
C ASP A 74 -8.06 -15.90 3.98
N THR A 75 -8.15 -16.12 2.67
CA THR A 75 -7.26 -17.04 1.96
C THR A 75 -5.84 -16.50 1.85
N VAL A 76 -5.65 -15.19 1.68
CA VAL A 76 -4.34 -14.62 1.30
C VAL A 76 -3.62 -13.95 2.47
N LEU A 77 -4.34 -13.32 3.40
CA LEU A 77 -3.78 -12.41 4.39
C LEU A 77 -2.77 -13.07 5.33
N ASP A 78 -3.11 -14.21 5.93
CA ASP A 78 -2.19 -14.93 6.83
C ASP A 78 -0.87 -15.28 6.12
N ARG A 79 -0.95 -15.69 4.86
CA ARG A 79 0.20 -16.05 4.02
C ARG A 79 1.04 -14.82 3.72
N PHE A 80 0.42 -13.68 3.42
CA PHE A 80 1.10 -12.40 3.25
C PHE A 80 1.83 -11.98 4.53
N VAL A 81 1.15 -12.02 5.68
CA VAL A 81 1.72 -11.68 7.00
C VAL A 81 2.93 -12.55 7.32
N ARG A 82 2.86 -13.85 7.03
CA ARG A 82 4.01 -14.76 7.20
C ARG A 82 5.18 -14.40 6.29
N LEU A 83 4.92 -14.07 5.03
CA LEU A 83 5.98 -13.63 4.10
C LEU A 83 6.63 -12.33 4.55
N ALA A 84 5.83 -11.37 5.00
CA ALA A 84 6.31 -10.08 5.50
C ALA A 84 7.17 -10.21 6.75
N ASN A 85 6.85 -11.14 7.65
CA ASN A 85 7.68 -11.45 8.81
C ASN A 85 9.00 -12.16 8.47
N ILE A 86 9.11 -12.80 7.29
CA ILE A 86 10.33 -13.48 6.84
C ILE A 86 11.22 -12.54 6.02
N ASP A 87 10.64 -11.56 5.34
CA ASP A 87 11.36 -10.59 4.51
C ASP A 87 12.18 -9.64 5.40
N PRO A 88 13.52 -9.63 5.29
CA PRO A 88 14.36 -8.71 6.05
C PRO A 88 14.43 -7.32 5.39
N GLU A 89 13.60 -7.04 4.37
CA GLU A 89 13.69 -5.82 3.56
C GLU A 89 13.84 -4.60 4.49
N PRO A 90 14.98 -3.89 4.44
CA PRO A 90 15.12 -2.68 5.21
C PRO A 90 14.07 -1.69 4.70
N ARG A 91 13.34 -1.08 5.63
CA ARG A 91 12.35 -0.07 5.28
C ARG A 91 13.03 1.00 4.42
N PHE A 92 12.36 1.49 3.39
CA PHE A 92 12.96 2.42 2.41
C PHE A 92 13.49 3.72 3.00
N ARG A 93 13.15 4.01 4.26
CA ARG A 93 13.73 5.07 5.09
C ARG A 93 15.25 4.95 5.30
N ASP A 94 15.86 3.81 4.98
CA ASP A 94 17.30 3.56 5.12
C ASP A 94 18.11 3.87 3.84
N ASP A 95 17.45 4.32 2.77
CA ASP A 95 18.08 4.64 1.48
C ASP A 95 18.76 6.02 1.45
N ALA A 96 19.76 6.16 0.58
CA ALA A 96 20.41 7.43 0.28
C ALA A 96 19.47 8.42 -0.44
N ALA A 97 19.73 9.72 -0.25
CA ALA A 97 18.97 10.79 -0.91
C ALA A 97 19.02 10.66 -2.44
N ARG A 98 17.86 10.81 -3.10
CA ARG A 98 17.67 10.64 -4.55
C ARG A 98 16.68 11.66 -5.12
N ASP A 99 16.60 11.72 -6.45
CA ASP A 99 15.53 12.46 -7.12
C ASP A 99 14.24 11.64 -6.99
N VAL A 100 13.39 12.06 -6.07
CA VAL A 100 12.16 11.36 -5.73
C VAL A 100 11.04 11.58 -6.75
N ARG A 101 11.17 12.51 -7.70
CA ARG A 101 10.13 12.75 -8.72
C ARG A 101 10.04 11.61 -9.74
N GLU A 102 11.15 10.92 -9.95
CA GLU A 102 11.26 9.81 -10.91
C GLU A 102 11.40 8.44 -10.20
N SER A 103 11.37 8.43 -8.87
CA SER A 103 11.61 7.23 -8.07
C SER A 103 10.29 6.56 -7.68
N VAL A 104 10.11 5.30 -8.07
CA VAL A 104 9.07 4.43 -7.51
C VAL A 104 9.66 3.65 -6.34
N ILE A 105 9.09 3.83 -5.15
CA ILE A 105 9.51 3.13 -3.94
C ILE A 105 8.63 1.88 -3.79
N ALA A 106 9.10 0.75 -4.33
CA ALA A 106 8.33 -0.49 -4.36
C ALA A 106 8.96 -1.59 -3.49
N HIS A 107 8.22 -2.06 -2.49
CA HIS A 107 8.61 -3.21 -1.67
C HIS A 107 8.68 -4.53 -2.48
N ARG A 108 9.42 -5.51 -1.98
CA ARG A 108 9.59 -6.84 -2.60
C ARG A 108 8.31 -7.66 -2.62
N LEU A 109 7.44 -7.49 -1.61
CA LEU A 109 6.14 -8.16 -1.51
C LEU A 109 5.07 -7.57 -2.45
N ASN A 110 5.43 -7.31 -3.70
CA ASN A 110 4.54 -6.75 -4.72
C ASN A 110 4.16 -7.78 -5.79
N GLY A 111 3.04 -7.55 -6.46
CA GLY A 111 2.58 -8.42 -7.56
C GLY A 111 1.07 -8.54 -7.64
N PRO A 112 0.57 -9.39 -8.56
CA PRO A 112 -0.86 -9.60 -8.75
C PRO A 112 -1.61 -10.04 -7.49
N VAL A 113 -1.01 -10.88 -6.63
CA VAL A 113 -1.64 -11.33 -5.38
C VAL A 113 -1.77 -10.17 -4.39
N TYR A 114 -0.71 -9.38 -4.24
CA TYR A 114 -0.72 -8.16 -3.42
C TYR A 114 -1.77 -7.15 -3.92
N GLY A 115 -1.81 -6.90 -5.23
CA GLY A 115 -2.79 -5.99 -5.83
C GLY A 115 -4.24 -6.43 -5.60
N ALA A 116 -4.53 -7.72 -5.82
CA ALA A 116 -5.86 -8.27 -5.56
C ALA A 116 -6.22 -8.26 -4.05
N LEU A 117 -5.25 -8.50 -3.15
CA LEU A 117 -5.46 -8.36 -1.71
C LEU A 117 -5.79 -6.91 -1.33
N ALA A 118 -5.08 -5.93 -1.90
CA ALA A 118 -5.38 -4.52 -1.69
C ALA A 118 -6.80 -4.15 -2.16
N GLU A 119 -7.24 -4.65 -3.31
CA GLU A 119 -8.59 -4.44 -3.84
C GLU A 119 -9.67 -5.09 -2.95
N ALA A 120 -9.42 -6.30 -2.45
CA ALA A 120 -10.32 -6.99 -1.53
C ALA A 120 -10.47 -6.24 -0.20
N LEU A 121 -9.36 -5.85 0.42
CA LEU A 121 -9.35 -5.08 1.67
C LEU A 121 -10.03 -3.72 1.52
N PHE A 122 -9.75 -3.01 0.40
CA PHE A 122 -10.44 -1.75 0.08
C PHE A 122 -11.96 -1.95 -0.01
N SER A 123 -12.40 -3.04 -0.65
CA SER A 123 -13.83 -3.35 -0.78
C SER A 123 -14.46 -3.64 0.58
N LEU A 124 -13.79 -4.42 1.44
CA LEU A 124 -14.25 -4.71 2.80
C LEU A 124 -14.35 -3.44 3.66
N ALA A 125 -13.36 -2.53 3.57
CA ALA A 125 -13.39 -1.28 4.31
C ALA A 125 -14.60 -0.39 3.94
N TRP A 126 -15.08 -0.49 2.70
CA TRP A 126 -16.27 0.22 2.25
C TRP A 126 -17.58 -0.44 2.70
N SER A 127 -17.65 -1.78 2.71
CA SER A 127 -18.91 -2.52 2.90
C SER A 127 -19.13 -3.16 4.27
N GLU A 128 -18.06 -3.60 4.95
CA GLU A 128 -18.11 -4.47 6.14
C GLU A 128 -17.16 -3.97 7.24
N ALA A 129 -17.63 -2.95 7.99
CA ALA A 129 -16.78 -2.17 8.89
C ALA A 129 -16.07 -2.98 10.00
N ALA A 130 -16.71 -4.05 10.50
CA ALA A 130 -16.15 -4.85 11.58
C ALA A 130 -15.06 -5.82 11.07
N VAL A 131 -15.31 -6.46 9.92
CA VAL A 131 -14.42 -7.48 9.35
C VAL A 131 -13.08 -6.84 8.94
N TYR A 132 -13.10 -5.66 8.31
CA TYR A 132 -11.85 -5.01 7.90
C TYR A 132 -10.99 -4.58 9.11
N ALA A 133 -11.60 -4.25 10.26
CA ALA A 133 -10.86 -3.77 11.42
C ALA A 133 -9.90 -4.84 11.98
N ASP A 134 -10.35 -6.09 12.00
CA ASP A 134 -9.53 -7.23 12.41
C ASP A 134 -8.36 -7.46 11.44
N HIS A 135 -8.61 -7.36 10.13
CA HIS A 135 -7.56 -7.48 9.11
C HIS A 135 -6.53 -6.36 9.17
N VAL A 136 -6.96 -5.11 9.42
CA VAL A 136 -6.06 -3.96 9.61
C VAL A 136 -5.22 -4.12 10.87
N ALA A 137 -5.79 -4.63 11.97
CA ALA A 137 -5.05 -4.92 13.18
C ALA A 137 -3.95 -5.97 12.93
N GLN A 138 -4.28 -7.05 12.22
CA GLN A 138 -3.32 -8.09 11.86
C GLN A 138 -2.16 -7.55 11.00
N LEU A 139 -2.45 -6.65 10.06
CA LEU A 139 -1.42 -5.98 9.25
C LEU A 139 -0.56 -5.02 10.08
N GLY A 140 -1.16 -4.31 11.05
CA GLY A 140 -0.48 -3.36 11.92
C GLY A 140 0.52 -4.00 12.89
N ASP A 141 0.39 -5.30 13.17
CA ASP A 141 1.34 -6.07 14.00
C ASP A 141 2.63 -6.44 13.24
N VAL A 142 2.69 -6.20 11.93
CA VAL A 142 3.83 -6.55 11.07
C VAL A 142 4.68 -5.31 10.78
N ASP A 143 5.96 -5.35 11.15
CA ASP A 143 6.92 -4.26 10.90
C ASP A 143 7.45 -4.29 9.46
N HIS A 144 6.59 -4.02 8.46
CA HIS A 144 6.94 -4.11 7.03
C HIS A 144 6.21 -3.07 6.16
N ASP A 145 6.92 -2.37 5.27
CA ASP A 145 6.36 -1.26 4.46
C ASP A 145 5.19 -1.72 3.56
N ALA A 146 5.25 -2.92 2.98
CA ALA A 146 4.12 -3.52 2.26
C ALA A 146 2.84 -3.68 3.10
N SER A 147 2.98 -3.99 4.39
CA SER A 147 1.86 -4.13 5.32
C SER A 147 1.27 -2.76 5.63
N ASP A 148 2.14 -1.81 5.98
CA ASP A 148 1.77 -0.41 6.23
C ASP A 148 1.09 0.22 5.00
N GLU A 149 1.53 -0.11 3.78
CA GLU A 149 0.91 0.35 2.54
C GLU A 149 -0.50 -0.24 2.33
N LEU A 150 -0.71 -1.53 2.60
CA LEU A 150 -2.05 -2.15 2.56
C LEU A 150 -2.99 -1.50 3.58
N VAL A 151 -2.52 -1.25 4.80
CA VAL A 151 -3.30 -0.54 5.81
C VAL A 151 -3.68 0.85 5.29
N CYS A 152 -2.74 1.60 4.75
CA CYS A 152 -2.98 2.94 4.21
C CYS A 152 -4.03 2.93 3.09
N ARG A 153 -3.90 2.02 2.11
CA ARG A 153 -4.88 1.86 1.02
C ARG A 153 -6.27 1.49 1.54
N THR A 154 -6.34 0.63 2.56
CA THR A 154 -7.59 0.20 3.20
C THR A 154 -8.24 1.35 3.96
N LEU A 155 -7.45 2.13 4.70
CA LEU A 155 -7.94 3.30 5.43
C LEU A 155 -8.51 4.37 4.50
N ALA A 156 -8.00 4.54 3.29
CA ALA A 156 -8.56 5.49 2.32
C ALA A 156 -10.02 5.18 1.91
N ALA A 157 -10.48 3.93 2.09
CA ALA A 157 -11.86 3.51 1.83
C ALA A 157 -12.77 3.56 3.05
N THR A 158 -12.24 3.69 4.27
CA THR A 158 -13.08 3.63 5.48
C THR A 158 -14.02 4.82 5.58
N GLN A 159 -15.06 4.70 6.41
CA GLN A 159 -15.90 5.83 6.79
C GLN A 159 -15.39 6.55 8.05
N ASP A 160 -14.47 5.93 8.80
CA ASP A 160 -13.90 6.47 10.04
C ASP A 160 -12.69 7.36 9.75
N SER A 161 -12.95 8.64 9.45
CA SER A 161 -11.92 9.63 9.20
C SER A 161 -11.01 9.90 10.41
N GLU A 162 -11.50 9.69 11.64
CA GLU A 162 -10.68 9.88 12.83
C GLU A 162 -9.64 8.78 12.95
N ALA A 163 -10.04 7.52 12.74
CA ALA A 163 -9.11 6.39 12.75
C ALA A 163 -8.08 6.51 11.61
N ALA A 164 -8.52 6.88 10.40
CA ALA A 164 -7.65 7.00 9.23
C ALA A 164 -6.58 8.09 9.43
N ILE A 165 -6.96 9.30 9.85
CA ILE A 165 -6.01 10.38 10.11
C ILE A 165 -5.18 10.09 11.37
N GLY A 166 -5.79 9.50 12.41
CA GLY A 166 -5.11 9.10 13.63
C GLY A 166 -3.97 8.10 13.37
N TRP A 167 -4.17 7.17 12.45
CA TRP A 167 -3.13 6.24 12.00
C TRP A 167 -1.97 6.97 11.36
N LEU A 168 -2.20 7.83 10.35
CA LEU A 168 -1.12 8.62 9.73
C LEU A 168 -0.34 9.46 10.75
N LEU A 169 -1.04 10.08 11.70
CA LEU A 169 -0.45 10.90 12.75
C LEU A 169 0.37 10.11 13.77
N HIS A 170 0.20 8.79 13.83
CA HIS A 170 0.94 7.95 14.77
C HIS A 170 2.43 7.86 14.40
N ARG A 171 2.76 7.88 13.11
CA ARG A 171 4.14 7.76 12.61
C ARG A 171 4.42 8.68 11.42
N PRO A 172 5.14 9.80 11.62
CA PRO A 172 5.53 10.72 10.55
C PRO A 172 6.33 10.05 9.42
N GLU A 173 7.03 8.94 9.70
CA GLU A 173 7.72 8.16 8.69
C GLU A 173 6.78 7.42 7.73
N TRP A 174 5.48 7.29 8.01
CA TRP A 174 4.55 6.62 7.09
C TRP A 174 4.15 7.47 5.90
N TYR A 175 4.45 8.76 5.94
CA TYR A 175 4.05 9.64 4.85
C TYR A 175 4.79 9.26 3.54
N TRP A 176 5.95 8.60 3.58
CA TRP A 176 6.64 8.13 2.36
C TRP A 176 6.06 6.85 1.74
N LEU A 177 5.11 6.17 2.40
CA LEU A 177 4.64 4.85 1.97
C LEU A 177 4.03 4.91 0.56
N GLY A 178 4.52 4.05 -0.34
CA GLY A 178 4.04 3.99 -1.71
C GLY A 178 4.38 5.22 -2.56
N TRP A 179 5.41 5.98 -2.20
CA TRP A 179 5.86 7.13 -2.98
C TRP A 179 6.22 6.75 -4.43
N GLY A 180 5.77 7.58 -5.38
CA GLY A 180 6.10 7.46 -6.79
C GLY A 180 5.34 6.34 -7.52
N HIS A 181 4.48 5.58 -6.84
CA HIS A 181 3.48 4.77 -7.52
C HIS A 181 2.43 5.67 -8.18
N ASP A 182 1.75 5.16 -9.21
CA ASP A 182 0.66 5.86 -9.92
C ASP A 182 -0.44 6.38 -8.96
N ARG A 183 -0.54 5.78 -7.77
CA ARG A 183 -1.30 6.29 -6.62
C ARG A 183 -0.45 6.17 -5.36
N TRP A 184 -0.04 7.30 -4.79
CA TRP A 184 0.62 7.38 -3.49
C TRP A 184 -0.44 7.25 -2.38
N PRO A 185 -0.53 6.11 -1.68
CA PRO A 185 -1.67 5.80 -0.82
C PRO A 185 -1.92 6.79 0.32
N VAL A 186 -0.85 7.40 0.85
CA VAL A 186 -0.95 8.43 1.88
C VAL A 186 -1.73 9.64 1.38
N MET A 187 -1.53 10.04 0.12
CA MET A 187 -2.29 11.15 -0.46
C MET A 187 -3.78 10.82 -0.56
N ASP A 188 -4.12 9.57 -0.89
CA ASP A 188 -5.52 9.12 -0.96
C ASP A 188 -6.19 9.25 0.42
N VAL A 189 -5.51 8.84 1.50
CA VAL A 189 -6.02 9.00 2.87
C VAL A 189 -6.22 10.49 3.21
N VAL A 190 -5.23 11.35 2.93
CA VAL A 190 -5.34 12.78 3.21
C VAL A 190 -6.48 13.41 2.40
N ALA A 191 -6.59 13.10 1.11
CA ALA A 191 -7.64 13.60 0.23
C ALA A 191 -9.04 13.20 0.71
N MET A 192 -9.20 11.94 1.12
CA MET A 192 -10.51 11.39 1.50
C MET A 192 -10.97 11.84 2.89
N HIS A 193 -10.05 12.06 3.83
CA HIS A 193 -10.39 12.22 5.24
C HIS A 193 -10.11 13.61 5.82
N SER A 194 -9.22 14.41 5.23
CA SER A 194 -8.85 15.70 5.81
C SER A 194 -10.01 16.69 5.91
N GLY A 195 -11.02 16.64 5.04
CA GLY A 195 -12.22 17.48 5.15
C GLY A 195 -13.24 16.99 6.20
N ARG A 196 -13.09 15.76 6.69
CA ARG A 196 -14.10 15.05 7.50
C ARG A 196 -13.64 14.72 8.92
N CYS A 197 -12.34 14.77 9.19
CA CYS A 197 -11.79 14.59 10.54
C CYS A 197 -12.06 15.82 11.42
N SER A 198 -11.93 15.65 12.73
CA SER A 198 -12.06 16.71 13.73
C SER A 198 -11.01 17.80 13.52
N ASP A 199 -11.29 19.02 14.00
CA ASP A 199 -10.36 20.15 13.91
C ASP A 199 -9.02 19.85 14.58
N GLY A 200 -9.05 19.13 15.70
CA GLY A 200 -7.83 18.70 16.40
C GLY A 200 -6.96 17.79 15.55
N HIS A 201 -7.54 16.81 14.85
CA HIS A 201 -6.78 15.95 13.93
C HIS A 201 -6.33 16.71 12.69
N PHE A 202 -7.15 17.59 12.13
CA PHE A 202 -6.76 18.41 10.98
C PHE A 202 -5.56 19.30 11.29
N ILE A 203 -5.58 20.02 12.42
CA ILE A 203 -4.46 20.90 12.83
C ILE A 203 -3.17 20.09 12.98
N ARG A 204 -3.25 18.91 13.62
CA ARG A 204 -2.08 18.02 13.77
C ARG A 204 -1.59 17.48 12.44
N LEU A 205 -2.50 17.15 11.53
CA LEU A 205 -2.17 16.66 10.19
C LEU A 205 -1.48 17.74 9.38
N GLU A 206 -1.99 18.97 9.40
CA GLU A 206 -1.37 20.11 8.74
C GLU A 206 0.03 20.39 9.29
N ASP A 207 0.21 20.40 10.61
CA ASP A 207 1.52 20.59 11.25
C ASP A 207 2.52 19.48 10.87
N ALA A 208 2.07 18.23 10.87
CA ALA A 208 2.88 17.09 10.42
C ALA A 208 3.31 17.23 8.95
N ILE A 209 2.41 17.63 8.06
CA ILE A 209 2.73 17.89 6.64
C ILE A 209 3.69 19.07 6.50
N LEU A 210 3.47 20.16 7.24
CA LEU A 210 4.32 21.36 7.19
C LEU A 210 5.75 21.10 7.68
N THR A 211 5.93 20.16 8.60
CA THR A 211 7.24 19.78 9.14
C THR A 211 7.88 18.62 8.39
N PHE A 212 7.12 17.93 7.54
CA PHE A 212 7.56 16.81 6.71
C PHE A 212 8.76 17.19 5.83
N SER A 213 9.87 16.47 6.01
CA SER A 213 11.12 16.67 5.26
C SER A 213 11.93 15.37 5.25
N PRO A 214 11.89 14.57 4.18
CA PRO A 214 12.58 13.28 4.14
C PRO A 214 14.07 13.49 4.05
N ALA A 215 14.82 12.54 4.62
CA ALA A 215 16.21 12.36 4.24
C ALA A 215 16.36 11.87 2.78
N LEU A 216 15.32 11.21 2.24
CA LEU A 216 15.30 10.65 0.89
C LEU A 216 15.27 11.70 -0.23
N GLU A 217 14.77 12.91 0.00
CA GLU A 217 14.81 13.97 -1.02
C GLU A 217 16.20 14.54 -1.17
N ASN A 218 16.76 14.46 -2.39
CA ASN A 218 17.95 15.23 -2.74
C ASN A 218 17.68 16.75 -2.72
N GLU A 219 18.74 17.54 -2.90
CA GLU A 219 18.65 19.01 -2.83
C GLU A 219 17.67 19.60 -3.87
N GLU A 220 17.63 19.04 -5.08
CA GLU A 220 16.79 19.50 -6.17
C GLU A 220 15.30 19.31 -5.86
N CYS A 221 14.94 18.19 -5.24
CA CYS A 221 13.56 17.79 -4.94
C CYS A 221 13.10 18.11 -3.52
N ARG A 222 13.96 18.70 -2.68
CA ARG A 222 13.63 19.01 -1.28
C ARG A 222 12.32 19.80 -1.15
N GLY A 223 11.36 19.27 -0.40
CA GLY A 223 10.02 19.78 -0.20
C GLY A 223 8.96 19.26 -1.19
N PHE A 224 9.30 18.33 -2.08
CA PHE A 224 8.34 17.82 -3.07
C PHE A 224 7.22 16.98 -2.43
N GLY A 225 7.54 16.13 -1.45
CA GLY A 225 6.52 15.37 -0.74
C GLY A 225 5.57 16.25 0.05
N ARG A 226 6.12 17.27 0.70
CA ARG A 226 5.32 18.31 1.37
C ARG A 226 4.40 19.01 0.38
N TYR A 227 4.90 19.34 -0.81
CA TYR A 227 4.10 19.97 -1.86
C TYR A 227 2.90 19.10 -2.24
N GLU A 228 3.16 17.85 -2.61
CA GLU A 228 2.12 16.89 -3.02
C GLU A 228 1.07 16.68 -1.91
N LEU A 229 1.50 16.46 -0.66
CA LEU A 229 0.58 16.31 0.47
C LEU A 229 -0.27 17.56 0.73
N LEU A 230 0.31 18.76 0.61
CA LEU A 230 -0.45 20.01 0.70
C LEU A 230 -1.42 20.17 -0.46
N THR A 231 -1.16 19.61 -1.66
CA THR A 231 -2.10 19.74 -2.78
C THR A 231 -3.41 18.99 -2.56
N VAL A 232 -3.37 17.91 -1.76
CA VAL A 232 -4.52 17.05 -1.45
C VAL A 232 -5.17 17.32 -0.08
N LEU A 233 -4.55 18.14 0.76
CA LEU A 233 -5.14 18.57 2.04
C LEU A 233 -6.33 19.50 1.80
N ASP A 234 -7.38 19.38 2.63
CA ASP A 234 -8.60 20.20 2.52
C ASP A 234 -8.32 21.71 2.55
N ARG A 235 -8.59 22.37 1.41
CA ARG A 235 -8.24 23.79 1.19
C ARG A 235 -9.07 24.77 2.00
N GLU A 236 -10.30 24.41 2.33
CA GLU A 236 -11.19 25.28 3.09
C GLU A 236 -10.70 25.41 4.53
N ARG A 237 -10.15 24.33 5.07
CA ARG A 237 -9.64 24.24 6.44
C ARG A 237 -8.19 24.67 6.61
N MET A 238 -7.40 24.72 5.53
CA MET A 238 -6.00 25.11 5.57
C MET A 238 -5.75 26.43 6.32
N SER A 239 -4.67 26.49 7.09
CA SER A 239 -4.15 27.75 7.63
C SER A 239 -3.50 28.62 6.55
N ASP A 240 -3.29 29.89 6.86
CA ASP A 240 -2.59 30.82 5.97
C ASP A 240 -1.12 30.40 5.77
N ASP A 241 -0.52 29.73 6.74
CA ASP A 241 0.85 29.21 6.65
C ASP A 241 0.92 28.05 5.65
N ALA A 242 -0.02 27.10 5.73
CA ALA A 242 -0.13 26.02 4.76
C ALA A 242 -0.39 26.53 3.34
N ARG A 243 -1.29 27.50 3.16
CA ARG A 243 -1.55 28.13 1.86
C ARG A 243 -0.32 28.80 1.29
N ARG A 244 0.40 29.56 2.11
CA ARG A 244 1.65 30.24 1.69
C ARG A 244 2.71 29.22 1.27
N GLN A 245 2.92 28.18 2.09
CA GLN A 245 3.90 27.14 1.81
C GLN A 245 3.56 26.39 0.51
N LEU A 246 2.28 26.07 0.29
CA LEU A 246 1.81 25.46 -0.95
C LEU A 246 2.12 26.34 -2.16
N MET A 247 1.86 27.65 -2.09
CA MET A 247 2.17 28.59 -3.18
C MET A 247 3.66 28.68 -3.49
N GLU A 248 4.51 28.75 -2.47
CA GLU A 248 5.97 28.80 -2.62
C GLU A 248 6.51 27.52 -3.28
N LEU A 249 6.05 26.35 -2.82
CA LEU A 249 6.46 25.07 -3.39
C LEU A 249 5.90 24.86 -4.80
N HIS A 250 4.65 25.27 -5.06
CA HIS A 250 4.08 25.25 -6.40
C HIS A 250 4.92 26.08 -7.38
N HIS A 251 5.35 27.28 -6.98
CA HIS A 251 6.24 28.10 -7.80
C HIS A 251 7.57 27.41 -8.07
N ARG A 252 8.14 26.73 -7.06
CA ARG A 252 9.41 26.01 -7.19
C ARG A 252 9.33 24.86 -8.17
N PHE A 253 8.29 24.03 -8.10
CA PHE A 253 8.23 22.77 -8.85
C PHE A 253 7.52 22.87 -10.20
N VAL A 254 6.51 23.74 -10.32
CA VAL A 254 5.72 23.88 -11.56
C VAL A 254 6.27 24.93 -12.52
N ARG A 255 7.02 25.93 -12.05
CA ARG A 255 7.62 26.95 -12.94
C ARG A 255 9.03 26.60 -13.42
N LYS A 256 9.62 25.50 -12.92
CA LYS A 256 10.94 25.00 -13.32
C LYS A 256 10.88 23.76 -14.23
N SER A 257 9.67 23.29 -14.57
CA SER A 257 9.41 22.29 -15.61
C SER A 257 9.12 22.97 -16.95
#